data_AF-A0A1Y1KG48-F1
#
_entry.id   AF-A0A1Y1KG48-F1
#
_cell.length_a   1.000
_cell.length_b   1.000
_cell.length_c   1.000
_cell.angle_alpha   90.00
_cell.angle_beta   90.00
_cell.angle_gamma   90.00
#
_symmetry.space_group_name_H-M   'P 1'
#
loop_
_entity.id
_entity.type
_entity.pdbx_description
1 polymer ?
#
loop_
_entity_poly.entity_id
_entity_poly.type
_entity_poly.pdbx_seq_one_letter_code
_entity_poly.pdbx_strand_id
1 'polypeptide(L)'
;MSGDKSDRDYIGFATLPDQVHRKSVKKGFDFTLMVVGESGLGKSTLINSLFLEDLYKSRIIPEVDAKIQRTTTIEKKTMEIEEKGVKLRLTIIDTPGFGDAVNCEDSWKVCTNYIDEQFKQYFTDESGLNRRNIQDNRVHCCLYFVPPWGHSLRQMDLELMKRLHRKVNLVVVIAKADTLTATEIVKLKQNILNDIRENAIQV
;
A
#
# COMPACT_ATOMS: atom_id res chain seq x y z
N MET A 1 18.80 -58.82 -5.48
CA MET A 1 18.78 -57.79 -6.54
C MET A 1 17.53 -57.96 -7.37
N SER A 2 16.61 -56.99 -7.31
CA SER A 2 15.45 -56.75 -8.20
C SER A 2 14.60 -55.71 -7.46
N GLY A 3 14.83 -54.41 -7.61
CA GLY A 3 14.61 -53.65 -8.83
C GLY A 3 13.47 -52.68 -8.52
N ASP A 4 13.83 -51.59 -7.83
CA ASP A 4 12.96 -50.48 -7.44
C ASP A 4 12.32 -49.87 -8.70
N LYS A 5 11.05 -50.21 -8.94
CA LYS A 5 10.28 -49.70 -10.08
C LYS A 5 9.82 -48.29 -9.75
N SER A 6 10.70 -47.35 -10.08
CA SER A 6 10.41 -46.01 -10.61
C SER A 6 9.00 -45.50 -10.32
N ASP A 7 8.89 -44.71 -9.25
CA ASP A 7 7.85 -43.71 -9.07
C ASP A 7 7.96 -42.70 -10.22
N ARG A 8 7.41 -43.06 -11.38
CA ARG A 8 7.27 -42.12 -12.50
C ARG A 8 6.12 -41.20 -12.11
N ASP A 9 6.47 -40.07 -11.52
CA ASP A 9 5.59 -38.91 -11.36
C ASP A 9 4.69 -38.81 -12.60
N TYR A 10 3.38 -38.98 -12.40
CA TYR A 10 2.38 -38.93 -13.45
C TYR A 10 2.30 -37.49 -13.99
N ILE A 11 3.11 -37.18 -15.00
CA ILE A 11 3.08 -35.91 -15.72
C ILE A 11 2.01 -36.01 -16.82
N GLY A 12 0.76 -35.69 -16.47
CA GLY A 12 -0.36 -35.61 -17.39
C GLY A 12 -1.10 -34.26 -17.30
N PHE A 13 -2.07 -34.02 -18.20
CA PHE A 13 -2.92 -32.80 -18.18
C PHE A 13 -3.63 -32.55 -16.83
N ALA A 14 -3.77 -33.59 -15.99
CA ALA A 14 -4.32 -33.50 -14.65
C ALA A 14 -3.45 -32.67 -13.68
N THR A 15 -2.14 -32.56 -13.90
CA THR A 15 -1.22 -31.77 -13.04
C THR A 15 -0.99 -30.36 -13.57
N LEU A 16 -1.65 -29.95 -14.67
CA LEU A 16 -1.60 -28.57 -15.17
C LEU A 16 -2.03 -27.53 -14.12
N PRO A 17 -3.08 -27.75 -13.30
CA PRO A 17 -3.41 -26.82 -12.23
C PRO A 17 -2.26 -26.64 -11.23
N ASP A 18 -1.60 -27.74 -10.85
CA ASP A 18 -0.47 -27.72 -9.92
C ASP A 18 0.79 -27.11 -10.54
N GLN A 19 1.00 -27.30 -11.84
CA GLN A 19 2.08 -26.66 -12.59
C GLN A 19 1.85 -25.17 -12.75
N VAL A 20 0.61 -24.73 -13.01
CA VAL A 20 0.24 -23.32 -13.08
C VAL A 20 0.37 -22.69 -11.68
N HIS A 21 -0.08 -23.37 -10.64
CA HIS A 21 0.11 -22.93 -9.25
C HIS A 21 1.59 -22.79 -8.91
N ARG A 22 2.42 -23.82 -9.15
CA ARG A 22 3.88 -23.76 -8.93
C ARG A 22 4.56 -22.68 -9.78
N LYS A 23 4.11 -22.44 -11.00
CA LYS A 23 4.65 -21.38 -11.87
C LYS A 23 4.29 -19.99 -11.34
N SER A 24 3.07 -19.78 -10.86
CA SER A 24 2.64 -18.53 -10.23
C SER A 24 3.37 -18.28 -8.91
N VAL A 25 3.53 -19.32 -8.08
CA VAL A 25 4.30 -19.26 -6.83
C VAL A 25 5.77 -18.92 -7.09
N LYS A 26 6.40 -19.50 -8.12
CA LYS A 26 7.77 -19.17 -8.53
C LYS A 26 7.93 -17.77 -9.12
N LYS A 27 6.92 -17.27 -9.85
CA LYS A 27 6.94 -15.92 -10.43
C LYS A 27 6.84 -14.85 -9.34
N GLY A 28 6.20 -15.18 -8.22
CA GLY A 28 5.93 -14.25 -7.14
C GLY A 28 4.83 -13.25 -7.49
N PHE A 29 4.50 -12.40 -6.53
CA PHE A 29 3.51 -11.34 -6.68
C PHE A 29 4.13 -9.98 -6.42
N ASP A 30 3.76 -9.00 -7.23
CA ASP A 30 4.12 -7.60 -7.00
C ASP A 30 2.93 -6.91 -6.33
N PHE A 31 3.17 -6.25 -5.21
CA PHE A 31 2.13 -5.50 -4.51
C PHE A 31 2.64 -4.14 -4.08
N THR A 32 2.22 -3.11 -4.79
CA THR A 32 2.42 -1.71 -4.43
C THR A 32 1.33 -1.18 -3.50
N LEU A 33 1.72 -0.71 -2.31
CA LEU A 33 0.88 -0.08 -1.31
C LEU A 33 1.27 1.40 -1.15
N MET A 34 0.32 2.31 -1.31
CA MET A 34 0.53 3.73 -1.05
C MET A 34 -0.04 4.09 0.31
N VAL A 35 0.69 4.89 1.09
CA VAL A 35 0.26 5.30 2.42
C VAL A 35 0.11 6.81 2.47
N VAL A 36 -1.08 7.26 2.83
CA VAL A 36 -1.53 8.65 2.78
C VAL A 36 -2.11 9.05 4.13
N GLY A 37 -1.80 10.25 4.59
CA GLY A 37 -2.40 10.82 5.79
C GLY A 37 -1.52 11.89 6.40
N GLU A 38 -2.00 12.51 7.48
CA GLU A 38 -1.30 13.58 8.16
C GLU A 38 0.05 13.14 8.76
N SER A 39 0.96 14.10 8.91
CA SER A 39 2.24 13.88 9.59
C SER A 39 2.01 13.44 11.04
N GLY A 40 2.86 12.56 11.57
CA GLY A 40 2.76 12.15 12.98
C GLY A 40 1.62 11.18 13.32
N LEU A 41 0.86 10.67 12.34
CA LEU A 41 -0.16 9.62 12.54
C LEU A 41 0.41 8.20 12.68
N GLY A 42 1.73 8.03 12.61
CA GLY A 42 2.37 6.71 12.76
C GLY A 42 2.37 5.86 11.49
N LYS A 43 2.26 6.47 10.31
CA LYS A 43 2.28 5.80 8.98
C LYS A 43 3.45 4.84 8.82
N SER A 44 4.68 5.35 8.97
CA SER A 44 5.91 4.55 8.86
C SER A 44 6.04 3.52 9.99
N THR A 45 5.50 3.81 11.18
CA THR A 45 5.46 2.86 12.31
C THR A 45 4.54 1.68 12.03
N LEU A 46 3.35 1.92 11.45
CA LEU A 46 2.44 0.85 11.07
C LEU A 46 3.05 -0.03 9.99
N ILE A 47 3.67 0.57 8.97
CA ILE A 47 4.38 -0.16 7.91
C ILE A 47 5.46 -1.07 8.50
N ASN A 48 6.31 -0.54 9.38
CA ASN A 48 7.36 -1.34 10.04
C ASN A 48 6.79 -2.48 10.89
N SER A 49 5.66 -2.24 11.55
CA SER A 49 5.02 -3.25 12.41
C SER A 49 4.32 -4.34 11.61
N LEU A 50 3.72 -3.99 10.46
CA LEU A 50 2.93 -4.91 9.64
C LEU A 50 3.80 -5.89 8.87
N PHE A 51 4.98 -5.45 8.40
CA PHE A 51 5.85 -6.29 7.61
C PHE A 51 6.94 -7.00 8.40
N LEU A 52 7.07 -6.72 9.72
CA LEU A 52 7.94 -7.39 10.71
C LEU A 52 9.42 -7.58 10.31
N GLU A 53 9.82 -7.08 9.15
CA GLU A 53 11.19 -6.85 8.76
C GLU A 53 11.58 -5.46 9.21
N ASP A 54 12.73 -5.36 9.87
CA ASP A 54 13.40 -4.10 10.07
C ASP A 54 13.77 -3.51 8.70
N LEU A 55 12.83 -2.77 8.12
CA LEU A 55 13.02 -1.83 7.01
C LEU A 55 14.17 -0.83 7.24
N TYR A 56 14.74 -0.82 8.45
CA TYR A 56 15.78 0.06 8.94
C TYR A 56 17.01 -0.68 9.49
N LYS A 57 17.18 -1.99 9.24
CA LYS A 57 18.33 -2.78 9.76
C LYS A 57 19.70 -2.29 9.22
N SER A 58 19.73 -1.54 8.13
CA SER A 58 20.97 -1.03 7.51
C SER A 58 21.26 0.45 7.76
N ARG A 59 20.51 1.13 8.63
CA ARG A 59 20.98 2.42 9.18
C ARG A 59 21.81 2.14 10.43
N ILE A 60 23.11 2.39 10.32
CA ILE A 60 23.93 2.84 11.46
C ILE A 60 23.06 3.86 12.20
N ILE A 61 22.60 3.54 13.41
CA ILE A 61 21.68 4.39 14.18
C ILE A 61 22.35 5.76 14.35
N PRO A 62 21.93 6.82 13.64
CA PRO A 62 22.21 8.15 14.13
C PRO A 62 21.17 8.41 15.23
N GLU A 63 21.53 9.24 16.19
CA GLU A 63 20.70 9.56 17.35
C GLU A 63 19.24 9.90 16.99
N VAL A 64 18.39 9.74 18.00
CA VAL A 64 16.93 9.87 18.01
C VAL A 64 16.42 11.19 17.37
N ASP A 65 17.28 12.17 17.14
CA ASP A 65 16.99 13.44 16.45
C ASP A 65 16.83 13.33 14.92
N ALA A 66 17.38 12.30 14.25
CA ALA A 66 17.21 12.13 12.80
C ALA A 66 15.93 11.38 12.40
N LYS A 67 15.17 10.87 13.38
CA LYS A 67 14.00 9.97 13.20
C LYS A 67 12.73 10.66 12.70
N ILE A 68 12.74 11.98 12.52
CA ILE A 68 11.59 12.77 12.05
C ILE A 68 12.06 13.71 10.93
N GLN A 69 12.87 13.23 9.98
CA GLN A 69 13.02 13.98 8.75
C GLN A 69 11.68 13.93 8.01
N ARG A 70 10.93 15.03 8.11
CA ARG A 70 9.73 15.31 7.34
C ARG A 70 10.02 14.95 5.88
N THR A 71 9.44 13.86 5.40
CA THR A 71 9.50 13.51 3.98
C THR A 71 8.90 14.68 3.22
N THR A 72 9.71 15.39 2.44
CA THR A 72 9.28 16.48 1.55
C THR A 72 8.99 15.98 0.14
N THR A 73 9.41 14.75 -0.16
CA THR A 73 9.23 14.04 -1.44
C THR A 73 8.61 12.66 -1.20
N ILE A 74 7.91 12.13 -2.22
CA ILE A 74 7.35 10.77 -2.17
C ILE A 74 8.51 9.77 -2.17
N GLU A 75 8.63 8.95 -1.12
CA GLU A 75 9.65 7.91 -1.02
C GLU A 75 9.07 6.54 -1.41
N LYS A 76 9.75 5.82 -2.30
CA LYS A 76 9.43 4.43 -2.63
C LYS A 76 10.39 3.50 -1.89
N LYS A 77 9.86 2.52 -1.17
CA LYS A 77 10.62 1.46 -0.49
C LYS A 77 10.14 0.11 -1.02
N THR A 78 11.02 -0.64 -1.66
CA THR A 78 10.72 -1.99 -2.14
C THR A 78 11.31 -3.02 -1.19
N MET A 79 10.53 -4.04 -0.88
CA MET A 79 10.88 -5.16 -0.02
C MET A 79 10.50 -6.46 -0.72
N GLU A 80 11.24 -7.54 -0.44
CA GLU A 80 10.89 -8.88 -0.90
C GLU A 80 10.62 -9.74 0.33
N ILE A 81 9.37 -10.14 0.49
CA ILE A 81 8.87 -10.92 1.61
C ILE A 81 8.59 -12.32 1.09
N GLU A 82 8.96 -13.36 1.84
CA GLU A 82 8.61 -14.74 1.51
C GLU A 82 7.60 -15.28 2.52
N GLU A 83 6.33 -15.41 2.10
CA GLU A 83 5.28 -16.01 2.94
C GLU A 83 4.88 -17.38 2.40
N LYS A 84 5.00 -18.42 3.24
CA LYS A 84 4.54 -19.79 2.95
C LYS A 84 5.07 -20.34 1.59
N GLY A 85 6.29 -19.98 1.21
CA GLY A 85 6.93 -20.39 -0.05
C GLY A 85 6.56 -19.55 -1.29
N VAL A 86 5.81 -18.45 -1.10
CA VAL A 86 5.49 -17.46 -2.12
C VAL A 86 6.33 -16.21 -1.90
N LYS A 87 7.04 -15.77 -2.95
CA LYS A 87 7.78 -14.50 -2.93
C LYS A 87 6.84 -13.35 -3.28
N LEU A 88 6.68 -12.40 -2.37
CA LEU A 88 5.94 -11.16 -2.53
C LEU A 88 6.93 -10.00 -2.60
N ARG A 89 6.99 -9.31 -3.73
CA ARG A 89 7.69 -8.03 -3.85
C ARG A 89 6.73 -6.91 -3.51
N LEU A 90 6.88 -6.37 -2.31
CA LEU A 90 6.07 -5.30 -1.80
C LEU A 90 6.75 -3.95 -2.08
N THR A 91 6.04 -3.02 -2.72
CA THR A 91 6.52 -1.64 -2.89
C THR A 91 5.67 -0.71 -2.05
N ILE A 92 6.23 -0.14 -1.00
CA ILE A 92 5.57 0.85 -0.17
C ILE A 92 5.91 2.25 -0.68
N ILE A 93 4.89 3.06 -0.90
CA ILE A 93 5.02 4.45 -1.31
C ILE A 93 4.58 5.31 -0.12
N ASP A 94 5.56 5.93 0.55
CA ASP A 94 5.29 6.86 1.64
C ASP A 94 5.08 8.25 1.05
N THR A 95 3.95 8.85 1.39
CA THR A 95 3.63 10.22 0.96
C THR A 95 3.91 11.21 2.08
N PRO A 96 4.42 12.40 1.74
CA PRO A 96 4.59 13.47 2.72
C PRO A 96 3.29 13.72 3.48
N GLY A 97 3.40 13.94 4.80
CA GLY A 97 2.24 14.17 5.65
C GLY A 97 1.47 15.42 5.23
N PHE A 98 0.17 15.25 4.96
CA PHE A 98 -0.74 16.35 4.65
C PHE A 98 -1.02 17.19 5.91
N GLY A 99 -1.07 18.53 5.79
CA GLY A 99 -1.52 19.40 6.89
C GLY A 99 -0.43 20.14 7.69
N ASP A 100 0.85 19.93 7.40
CA ASP A 100 1.97 20.56 8.14
C ASP A 100 2.58 21.77 7.39
N ALA A 101 2.21 21.98 6.12
CA ALA A 101 2.64 23.09 5.29
C ALA A 101 1.47 24.04 4.99
N VAL A 102 1.76 25.34 5.01
CA VAL A 102 0.79 26.44 4.74
C VAL A 102 0.09 26.27 3.39
N ASN A 103 0.70 25.58 2.42
CA ASN A 103 0.09 25.18 1.15
C ASN A 103 -0.43 23.72 1.18
N CYS A 104 -1.64 23.54 1.72
CA CYS A 104 -2.34 22.25 1.70
C CYS A 104 -3.01 21.93 0.33
N GLU A 105 -3.25 22.93 -0.52
CA GLU A 105 -3.93 22.74 -1.82
C GLU A 105 -3.11 21.96 -2.85
N ASP A 106 -1.78 21.92 -2.73
CA ASP A 106 -0.94 21.19 -3.68
C ASP A 106 -0.66 19.75 -3.26
N SER A 107 -0.92 19.40 -1.98
CA SER A 107 -0.57 18.08 -1.46
C SER A 107 -1.39 16.95 -2.11
N TRP A 108 -2.69 17.17 -2.33
CA TRP A 108 -3.55 16.14 -2.96
C TRP A 108 -3.30 16.02 -4.46
N LYS A 109 -2.87 17.12 -5.12
CA LYS A 109 -2.44 17.12 -6.52
C LYS A 109 -1.21 16.25 -6.69
N VAL A 110 -0.23 16.37 -5.80
CA VAL A 110 1.00 15.57 -5.83
C VAL A 110 0.68 14.07 -5.78
N CYS A 111 -0.21 13.63 -4.89
CA CYS A 111 -0.59 12.21 -4.81
C CYS A 111 -1.38 11.73 -6.04
N THR A 112 -2.32 12.55 -6.52
CA THR A 112 -3.12 12.21 -7.71
C THR A 112 -2.25 12.14 -8.97
N ASN A 113 -1.35 13.11 -9.15
CA ASN A 113 -0.42 13.17 -10.28
C ASN A 113 0.55 12.00 -10.26
N TYR A 114 1.07 11.63 -9.09
CA TYR A 114 1.95 10.48 -8.94
C TYR A 114 1.25 9.18 -9.40
N ILE A 115 0.01 8.95 -8.96
CA ILE A 115 -0.78 7.79 -9.40
C ILE A 115 -1.01 7.81 -10.92
N ASP A 116 -1.39 8.96 -11.47
CA ASP A 116 -1.59 9.12 -12.92
C ASP A 116 -0.30 8.88 -13.72
N GLU A 117 0.84 9.30 -13.20
CA GLU A 117 2.14 9.07 -13.81
C GLU A 117 2.51 7.58 -13.80
N GLN A 118 2.26 6.86 -12.70
CA GLN A 118 2.47 5.40 -12.65
C GLN A 118 1.55 4.67 -13.64
N PHE A 119 0.29 5.10 -13.78
CA PHE A 119 -0.62 4.53 -14.78
C PHE A 119 -0.17 4.82 -16.21
N LYS A 120 0.27 6.05 -16.50
CA LYS A 120 0.80 6.42 -17.83
C LYS A 120 2.06 5.64 -18.18
N GLN A 121 2.96 5.46 -17.22
CA GLN A 121 4.18 4.68 -17.41
C GLN A 121 3.83 3.24 -17.77
N TYR A 122 2.95 2.59 -17.00
CA TYR A 122 2.47 1.25 -17.29
C TYR A 122 1.82 1.15 -18.67
N PHE A 123 0.95 2.12 -19.03
CA PHE A 123 0.29 2.16 -20.32
C PHE A 123 1.27 2.30 -21.50
N THR A 124 2.33 3.10 -21.31
CA THR A 124 3.38 3.30 -22.32
C THR A 124 4.20 2.04 -22.51
N ASP A 125 4.56 1.36 -21.41
CA ASP A 125 5.31 0.11 -21.44
C ASP A 125 4.48 -1.04 -22.06
N GLU A 126 3.16 -1.07 -21.83
CA GLU A 126 2.23 -2.01 -22.46
C GLU A 126 2.04 -1.74 -23.96
N SER A 127 1.93 -0.47 -24.34
CA SER A 127 1.78 -0.04 -25.73
C SER A 127 3.07 -0.19 -26.55
N GLY A 128 4.22 -0.28 -25.88
CA GLY A 128 5.54 -0.43 -26.48
C GLY A 128 5.76 -1.77 -27.20
N LEU A 129 6.85 -1.85 -27.95
CA LEU A 129 7.22 -3.02 -28.75
C LEU A 129 7.82 -4.17 -27.90
N ASN A 130 8.40 -3.87 -26.73
CA ASN A 130 9.08 -4.84 -25.86
C ASN A 130 8.21 -5.30 -24.67
N ARG A 131 7.19 -6.12 -24.97
CA ARG A 131 6.19 -6.59 -23.98
C ARG A 131 6.63 -7.72 -23.04
N ARG A 132 7.88 -8.17 -23.11
CA ARG A 132 8.30 -9.44 -22.48
C ARG A 132 8.61 -9.34 -20.99
N ASN A 133 8.85 -8.15 -20.45
CA ASN A 133 9.19 -7.96 -19.03
C ASN A 133 8.62 -6.65 -18.46
N ILE A 134 7.31 -6.45 -18.61
CA ILE A 134 6.63 -5.29 -18.02
C ILE A 134 6.56 -5.51 -16.50
N GLN A 135 7.09 -4.55 -15.73
CA GLN A 135 6.98 -4.53 -14.28
C GLN A 135 5.77 -3.69 -13.88
N ASP A 136 4.93 -4.22 -12.98
CA ASP A 136 3.73 -3.51 -12.54
C ASP A 136 4.06 -2.59 -11.36
N ASN A 137 4.25 -1.30 -11.66
CA ASN A 137 4.50 -0.27 -10.66
C ASN A 137 3.22 0.50 -10.27
N ARG A 138 2.03 0.04 -10.70
CA ARG A 138 0.76 0.69 -10.37
C ARG A 138 0.49 0.57 -8.89
N VAL A 139 -0.20 1.57 -8.32
CA VAL A 139 -0.63 1.52 -6.92
C VAL A 139 -1.87 0.62 -6.83
N HIS A 140 -1.75 -0.51 -6.12
CA HIS A 140 -2.86 -1.47 -5.99
C HIS A 140 -3.85 -1.05 -4.89
N CYS A 141 -3.32 -0.49 -3.80
CA CYS A 141 -4.10 -0.07 -2.66
C CYS A 141 -3.51 1.19 -2.04
N CYS A 142 -4.36 2.08 -1.58
CA CYS A 142 -4.00 3.29 -0.85
C CYS A 142 -4.58 3.21 0.56
N LEU A 143 -3.71 3.13 1.57
CA LEU A 143 -4.10 3.25 2.98
C LEU A 143 -4.23 4.73 3.32
N TYR A 144 -5.42 5.13 3.75
CA TYR A 144 -5.71 6.49 4.17
C TYR A 144 -5.83 6.57 5.69
N PHE A 145 -4.89 7.27 6.33
CA PHE A 145 -4.85 7.44 7.78
C PHE A 145 -5.65 8.65 8.20
N VAL A 146 -6.73 8.41 8.94
CA VAL A 146 -7.59 9.44 9.53
C VAL A 146 -7.09 9.75 10.95
N PRO A 147 -6.91 11.04 11.31
CA PRO A 147 -6.56 11.41 12.69
C PRO A 147 -7.66 11.00 13.69
N PRO A 148 -7.31 10.53 14.90
CA PRO A 148 -8.30 10.06 15.88
C PRO A 148 -9.08 11.20 16.55
N TRP A 149 -8.53 12.41 16.58
CA TRP A 149 -9.10 13.58 17.27
C TRP A 149 -10.21 14.29 16.48
N GLY A 150 -10.56 13.81 15.29
CA GLY A 150 -11.64 14.36 14.47
C GLY A 150 -13.00 13.79 14.88
N HIS A 151 -14.05 14.61 14.96
CA HIS A 151 -15.43 14.12 15.05
C HIS A 151 -16.00 13.68 13.70
N SER A 152 -15.46 14.20 12.59
CA SER A 152 -15.85 13.97 11.20
C SER A 152 -14.63 14.13 10.29
N LEU A 153 -14.71 13.66 9.04
CA LEU A 153 -13.65 13.83 8.04
C LEU A 153 -13.44 15.30 7.69
N ARG A 154 -12.19 15.75 7.54
CA ARG A 154 -11.92 17.13 7.09
C ARG A 154 -12.32 17.28 5.63
N GLN A 155 -12.68 18.50 5.23
CA GLN A 155 -13.04 18.80 3.84
C GLN A 155 -11.92 18.45 2.84
N MET A 156 -10.66 18.72 3.20
CA MET A 156 -9.49 18.31 2.41
C MET A 156 -9.43 16.78 2.20
N ASP A 157 -9.75 16.03 3.24
CA ASP A 157 -9.69 14.57 3.25
C ASP A 157 -10.81 13.99 2.36
N LEU A 158 -12.03 14.57 2.47
CA LEU A 158 -13.16 14.25 1.60
C LEU A 158 -12.86 14.51 0.12
N GLU A 159 -12.23 15.64 -0.18
CA GLU A 159 -11.90 16.00 -1.56
C GLU A 159 -10.83 15.08 -2.16
N LEU A 160 -9.81 14.70 -1.37
CA LEU A 160 -8.81 13.72 -1.78
C LEU A 160 -9.46 12.34 -2.01
N MET A 161 -10.29 11.85 -1.10
CA MET A 161 -10.99 10.56 -1.25
C MET A 161 -11.93 10.57 -2.47
N LYS A 162 -12.65 11.67 -2.72
CA LYS A 162 -13.48 11.85 -3.93
C LYS A 162 -12.69 11.75 -5.23
N ARG A 163 -11.41 12.11 -5.23
CA ARG A 163 -10.56 12.02 -6.43
C ARG A 163 -9.88 10.65 -6.54
N LEU A 164 -9.48 10.07 -5.41
CA LEU A 164 -8.75 8.81 -5.36
C LEU A 164 -9.62 7.57 -5.55
N HIS A 165 -10.88 7.55 -5.08
CA HIS A 165 -11.71 6.34 -5.09
C HIS A 165 -11.96 5.74 -6.47
N ARG A 166 -11.91 6.57 -7.53
CA ARG A 166 -12.08 6.10 -8.92
C ARG A 166 -10.81 5.49 -9.51
N LYS A 167 -9.65 5.75 -8.90
CA LYS A 167 -8.34 5.42 -9.45
C LYS A 167 -7.67 4.26 -8.71
N VAL A 168 -7.82 4.21 -7.39
CA VAL A 168 -7.13 3.24 -6.52
C VAL A 168 -8.10 2.75 -5.45
N ASN A 169 -7.93 1.48 -5.04
CA ASN A 169 -8.65 0.92 -3.89
C ASN A 169 -8.24 1.67 -2.61
N LEU A 170 -9.19 2.34 -1.97
CA LEU A 170 -8.96 3.13 -0.76
C LEU A 170 -9.33 2.30 0.47
N VAL A 171 -8.41 2.19 1.42
CA VAL A 171 -8.68 1.58 2.73
C VAL A 171 -8.49 2.63 3.80
N VAL A 172 -9.57 2.98 4.49
CA VAL A 172 -9.55 3.98 5.57
C VAL A 172 -9.14 3.34 6.88
N VAL A 173 -8.09 3.87 7.49
CA VAL A 173 -7.52 3.41 8.77
C VAL A 173 -7.57 4.56 9.78
N ILE A 174 -8.14 4.30 10.95
CA ILE A 174 -8.09 5.26 12.06
C ILE A 174 -6.72 5.14 12.71
N ALA A 175 -5.94 6.21 12.66
CA ALA A 175 -4.62 6.27 13.27
C ALA A 175 -4.72 6.37 14.80
N LYS A 176 -3.71 5.84 15.51
CA LYS A 176 -3.58 5.94 16.97
C LYS A 176 -4.90 5.63 17.72
N ALA A 177 -5.51 4.49 17.39
CA ALA A 177 -6.77 4.08 18.00
C ALA A 177 -6.70 3.88 19.52
N ASP A 178 -5.49 3.76 20.07
CA ASP A 178 -5.19 3.71 21.51
C ASP A 178 -5.55 5.00 22.25
N THR A 179 -5.64 6.14 21.55
CA THR A 179 -6.02 7.42 22.18
C THR A 179 -7.53 7.58 22.37
N LEU A 180 -8.33 6.66 21.83
CA LEU A 180 -9.79 6.74 21.85
C LEU A 180 -10.39 5.65 22.74
N THR A 181 -11.48 5.99 23.42
CA THR A 181 -12.29 5.01 24.14
C THR A 181 -13.11 4.17 23.17
N ALA A 182 -13.53 2.97 23.60
CA ALA A 182 -14.31 2.07 22.75
C ALA A 182 -15.63 2.70 22.24
N THR A 183 -16.26 3.56 23.04
CA THR A 183 -17.48 4.29 22.65
C THR A 183 -17.19 5.35 21.60
N GLU A 184 -16.08 6.07 21.72
CA GLU A 184 -15.65 7.08 20.75
C GLU A 184 -15.26 6.46 19.41
N ILE A 185 -14.59 5.30 19.41
CA ILE A 185 -14.25 4.59 18.16
C ILE A 185 -15.51 4.22 17.38
N VAL A 186 -16.54 3.70 18.06
CA VAL A 186 -17.81 3.33 17.40
C VAL A 186 -18.49 4.57 16.82
N LYS A 187 -18.52 5.67 17.58
CA LYS A 187 -19.12 6.94 17.12
C LYS A 187 -18.36 7.53 15.94
N LEU A 188 -17.03 7.57 16.00
CA LEU A 188 -16.17 8.06 14.93
C LEU A 188 -16.34 7.22 13.66
N LYS A 189 -16.36 5.89 13.80
CA LYS A 189 -16.59 4.97 12.69
C LYS A 189 -17.94 5.21 12.02
N GLN A 190 -19.00 5.42 12.80
CA GLN A 190 -20.33 5.74 12.27
C GLN A 190 -20.33 7.07 11.51
N ASN A 191 -19.71 8.11 12.06
CA ASN A 191 -19.60 9.41 11.41
C ASN A 191 -18.83 9.32 10.09
N ILE A 192 -17.66 8.66 10.08
CA ILE A 192 -16.86 8.44 8.87
C ILE A 192 -17.66 7.66 7.81
N LEU A 193 -18.39 6.61 8.21
CA LEU A 193 -19.23 5.85 7.28
C LEU A 193 -20.38 6.67 6.71
N ASN A 194 -20.98 7.56 7.51
CA ASN A 194 -22.01 8.48 7.04
C ASN A 194 -21.43 9.50 6.05
N ASP A 195 -20.29 10.12 6.39
CA ASP A 195 -19.59 11.07 5.52
C ASP A 195 -19.22 10.44 4.16
N ILE A 196 -18.72 9.19 4.17
CA ILE A 196 -18.38 8.44 2.96
C ILE A 196 -19.62 8.16 2.09
N ARG A 197 -20.75 7.79 2.72
CA ARG A 197 -22.03 7.53 2.03
C ARG A 197 -22.61 8.80 1.42
N GLU A 198 -22.64 9.89 2.18
CA GLU A 198 -23.13 11.19 1.72
C GLU A 198 -22.33 11.69 0.51
N ASN A 199 -21.02 11.42 0.51
CA ASN A 199 -20.13 11.82 -0.56
C ASN A 199 -19.99 10.79 -1.69
N ALA A 200 -20.73 9.68 -1.64
CA ALA A 200 -20.73 8.58 -2.61
C ALA A 200 -19.33 8.04 -2.94
N ILE A 201 -18.45 7.97 -1.94
CA ILE A 201 -17.08 7.49 -2.08
C ILE A 201 -17.10 5.96 -2.02
N GLN A 202 -16.51 5.30 -3.02
CA GLN A 202 -16.31 3.84 -3.00
C GLN A 202 -15.02 3.50 -2.24
N VAL A 203 -15.16 2.76 -1.15
CA VAL A 203 -14.08 2.27 -0.27
C VAL A 203 -14.28 0.78 -0.03
#